data_AF-A0A965PSX6-F1
#
_entry.id   AF-A0A965PSX6-F1
#
_cell.length_a   1.000
_cell.length_b   1.000
_cell.length_c   1.000
_cell.angle_alpha   90.00
_cell.angle_beta   90.00
_cell.angle_gamma   90.00
#
_symmetry.space_group_name_H-M   'P 1'
#
loop_
_entity.id
_entity.type
_entity.pdbx_description
1 polymer ?
#
loop_
_entity_poly.entity_id
_entity_poly.type
_entity_poly.pdbx_seq_one_letter_code
_entity_poly.pdbx_strand_id
1 'polypeptide(L)' 'MVEGSGSVNTYMKDGQPQAVINCLVNSLEFGGKPNTENPKVTEETRFKSDSEFPF' A
#
# COMPACT_ATOMS: atom_id res chain seq x y z
N MET A 1 -12.12 -11.18 0.78
CA MET A 1 -13.03 -10.41 -0.12
C MET A 1 -12.99 -8.96 0.32
N VAL A 2 -13.12 -8.00 -0.60
CA VAL A 2 -13.21 -6.57 -0.27
C VAL A 2 -14.52 -6.04 -0.83
N GLU A 3 -15.35 -5.46 0.03
CA GLU A 3 -16.58 -4.78 -0.37
C GLU A 3 -16.48 -3.30 -0.01
N GLY A 4 -16.91 -2.46 -0.93
CA GLY A 4 -16.76 -1.03 -0.76
C GLY A 4 -17.46 -0.24 -1.87
N SER A 5 -17.43 1.07 -1.70
CA SER A 5 -17.93 2.02 -2.68
C SER A 5 -16.77 2.85 -3.22
N GLY A 6 -16.94 3.47 -4.38
CA GLY A 6 -15.89 4.32 -4.93
C GLY A 6 -16.45 5.50 -5.70
N SER A 7 -15.62 6.54 -5.83
CA SER A 7 -15.88 7.69 -6.68
C SER A 7 -14.70 7.95 -7.60
N VAL A 8 -14.98 8.49 -8.77
CA VAL A 8 -13.96 8.91 -9.73
C VAL A 8 -14.03 10.42 -9.84
N ASN A 9 -12.88 11.06 -9.66
CA ASN A 9 -12.73 12.50 -9.84
C ASN A 9 -11.79 12.74 -11.02
N THR A 10 -12.24 13.51 -12.00
CA THR A 10 -11.44 13.85 -13.19
C THR A 10 -11.15 15.33 -13.23
N TYR A 11 -9.90 15.71 -13.54
CA TYR A 11 -9.48 17.11 -13.64
C TYR A 11 -8.33 17.26 -14.64
N MET A 12 -8.04 18.51 -15.03
CA MET A 12 -6.88 18.85 -15.85
C MET A 12 -5.75 19.32 -14.95
N LYS A 13 -4.52 18.82 -15.16
CA LYS A 13 -3.31 19.29 -14.49
C LYS A 13 -2.19 19.42 -15.51
N ASP A 14 -1.61 20.61 -15.57
CA ASP A 14 -0.55 20.97 -16.53
C ASP A 14 -0.95 20.72 -17.99
N GLY A 15 -2.23 20.96 -18.32
CA GLY A 15 -2.78 20.74 -19.66
C GLY A 15 -3.08 19.28 -19.99
N GLN A 16 -2.86 18.34 -19.07
CA GLN A 16 -3.10 16.91 -19.27
C GLN A 16 -4.29 16.43 -18.43
N PRO A 17 -5.15 15.54 -18.97
CA PRO A 17 -6.25 14.97 -18.21
C PRO A 17 -5.74 13.97 -17.17
N GLN A 18 -6.29 14.05 -15.95
CA GLN A 18 -6.02 13.13 -14.85
C GLN A 18 -7.33 12.60 -14.28
N ALA A 19 -7.27 11.38 -13.76
CA ALA A 19 -8.36 10.74 -13.04
C ALA A 19 -7.84 10.15 -11.73
N VAL A 20 -8.53 10.45 -10.63
CA VAL A 20 -8.26 9.87 -9.32
C VAL A 20 -9.44 8.99 -8.94
N ILE A 21 -9.15 7.72 -8.67
CA ILE A 21 -10.13 6.75 -8.19
C ILE A 21 -9.99 6.66 -6.68
N ASN A 22 -11.05 7.03 -5.98
CA ASN A 22 -11.14 6.90 -4.52
C ASN A 22 -11.99 5.68 -4.21
N CYS A 23 -11.38 4.66 -3.59
CA CYS A 23 -12.06 3.46 -3.14
C CYS A 23 -12.24 3.50 -1.62
N LEU A 24 -13.47 3.60 -1.15
CA LEU A 24 -13.83 3.47 0.26
C LEU A 24 -14.15 2.01 0.55
N VAL A 25 -13.36 1.40 1.45
CA VAL A 25 -13.54 0.02 1.88
C VAL A 25 -14.50 -0.01 3.07
N ASN A 26 -15.61 -0.72 2.92
CA ASN A 26 -16.59 -0.89 3.99
C ASN A 26 -16.35 -2.18 4.77
N SER A 27 -15.94 -3.24 4.07
CA SER A 27 -15.55 -4.51 4.69
C SER A 27 -14.30 -5.06 4.02
N LEU A 28 -13.41 -5.62 4.85
CA LEU A 28 -12.21 -6.30 4.41
C LEU A 28 -12.10 -7.61 5.18
N GLU A 29 -12.28 -8.71 4.46
CA GLU A 29 -12.15 -10.05 5.00
C GLU A 29 -10.88 -10.71 4.47
N PHE A 30 -9.97 -11.02 5.39
CA PHE A 30 -8.80 -11.83 5.11
C PHE A 30 -9.22 -13.30 5.15
N GLY A 31 -9.21 -13.95 3.99
CA GLY A 31 -9.36 -15.39 3.91
C GLY A 31 -8.04 -16.09 4.28
N GLY A 32 -8.15 -17.25 4.95
CA GLY A 32 -7.01 -18.09 5.29
C GLY A 32 -6.55 -17.95 6.74
N LYS A 33 -5.91 -18.99 7.26
CA LYS A 33 -5.18 -18.89 8.53
C LYS A 33 -3.97 -18.01 8.29
N PRO A 34 -3.61 -17.10 9.22
CA PRO A 34 -2.33 -16.42 9.17
C PRO A 34 -1.24 -17.49 8.97
N ASN A 35 -0.45 -17.40 7.91
CA ASN A 35 0.73 -18.25 7.83
C ASN A 35 1.69 -17.73 8.90
N THR A 36 1.76 -18.45 10.03
CA THR A 36 2.69 -18.15 11.13
C THR A 36 4.13 -18.53 10.80
N GLU A 37 4.41 -19.06 9.62
CA GLU A 37 5.73 -18.91 8.99
C GLU A 37 5.93 -17.46 8.58
N ASN A 38 5.96 -16.59 9.60
CA ASN A 38 6.71 -15.37 9.54
C ASN A 38 8.11 -15.81 9.06
N PRO A 39 8.65 -15.34 7.92
CA PRO A 39 10.09 -15.40 7.77
C PRO A 39 10.59 -14.71 9.03
N LYS A 40 11.17 -15.47 9.96
CA LYS A 40 11.75 -14.88 11.15
C LYS A 40 12.59 -13.73 10.60
N VAL A 41 12.32 -12.52 11.06
CA VAL A 41 13.28 -11.44 10.95
C VAL A 41 14.46 -11.89 11.81
N THR A 42 15.25 -12.82 11.26
CA THR A 42 16.62 -13.07 11.67
C THR A 42 17.39 -12.00 10.93
N GLU A 43 18.01 -11.15 11.73
CA GLU A 43 18.74 -9.94 11.38
C GLU A 43 17.89 -8.66 11.35
N GLU A 44 18.29 -7.77 12.25
CA GLU A 44 17.68 -6.52 12.66
C GLU A 44 17.22 -5.67 11.46
N THR A 45 15.92 -5.44 11.30
CA THR A 45 15.42 -4.36 10.41
C THR A 45 15.55 -3.02 11.12
N ARG A 46 16.76 -2.70 11.59
CA ARG A 46 17.11 -1.35 12.04
C ARG A 46 17.34 -0.52 10.78
N PHE A 47 16.69 0.63 10.67
CA PHE A 47 17.03 1.61 9.64
C PHE A 47 18.54 1.89 9.75
N LYS A 48 19.32 1.45 8.74
CA LYS A 48 20.72 1.86 8.62
C LYS A 48 20.71 3.38 8.42
N SER A 49 21.45 4.10 9.25
CA SER A 49 21.61 5.54 9.05
C SER A 49 22.32 5.80 7.72
N ASP A 50 22.00 6.92 7.07
CA ASP A 50 22.44 7.30 5.72
C ASP A 50 23.97 7.38 5.51
N SER A 51 24.77 7.12 6.55
CA SER A 51 26.23 7.15 6.51
C SER A 51 26.88 5.87 5.96
N GLU A 52 26.12 4.80 5.67
CA GLU A 52 26.65 3.51 5.23
C GLU A 52 26.11 3.06 3.84
N PHE A 53 25.71 4.00 2.98
CA PHE A 53 25.51 3.70 1.57
C PHE A 53 26.65 4.33 0.76
N PRO A 54 27.59 3.54 0.20
CA PRO A 54 28.47 4.04 -0.82
C PRO A 54 27.63 4.21 -2.09
N PHE A 55 27.68 5.39 -2.69
CA PHE A 55 27.09 5.64 -4.01
C PHE A 55 27.62 4.65 -5.05
#